data_AF-A0A1N7B712-F1
#
_entry.id   AF-A0A1N7B712-F1
#
_cell.length_a   1.000
_cell.length_b   1.000
_cell.length_c   1.000
_cell.angle_alpha   90.00
_cell.angle_beta   90.00
_cell.angle_gamma   90.00
#
_symmetry.space_group_name_H-M   'P 1'
#
loop_
_entity.id
_entity.type
_entity.pdbx_description
1 polymer ?
#
loop_
_entity_poly.entity_id
_entity_poly.type
_entity_poly.pdbx_seq_one_letter_code
_entity_poly.pdbx_strand_id
1 'polypeptide(L)'
;MTLVALADVPTVDIDPSELSSAAESLRTHADATTDSAERISTTWNTLPTSYEAPEAGELLARMSVVPRAADDFADIARRIAAIMAQLADQLALARAQESTLRAEVVSFRDAVRGFRASSGDMGLGSSADTWGPGQFLRNQELISECLSLRTLRDTVIEEARGDLAPIGQPDVVLPVIGVVGASPSAPAWAAEYDAVADGIGFAILERLSGGNRRRRPRSACGP
;
A
#
# COMPACT_ATOMS: atom_id res chain seq x y z
N MET A 1 -12.24 43.09 7.62
CA MET A 1 -11.37 41.96 7.20
C MET A 1 -11.56 40.78 8.14
N THR A 2 -11.35 39.53 7.71
CA THR A 2 -11.68 38.34 8.52
C THR A 2 -10.53 37.93 9.45
N LEU A 3 -10.84 37.76 10.74
CA LEU A 3 -9.95 37.21 11.75
C LEU A 3 -9.82 35.69 11.55
N VAL A 4 -8.60 35.16 11.59
CA VAL A 4 -8.33 33.71 11.49
C VAL A 4 -9.18 32.93 12.50
N ALA A 5 -9.81 31.87 12.01
CA ALA A 5 -10.70 31.00 12.76
C ALA A 5 -10.11 29.58 12.85
N LEU A 6 -10.56 28.83 13.85
CA LEU A 6 -10.19 27.41 13.98
C LEU A 6 -10.64 26.56 12.79
N ALA A 7 -11.68 27.00 12.07
CA ALA A 7 -12.13 26.35 10.84
C ALA A 7 -11.17 26.56 9.65
N ASP A 8 -10.26 27.54 9.74
CA ASP A 8 -9.27 27.78 8.69
C ASP A 8 -8.09 26.79 8.80
N VAL A 9 -7.87 26.21 9.97
CA VAL A 9 -6.83 25.20 10.22
C VAL A 9 -7.26 23.87 9.58
N PRO A 10 -6.51 23.35 8.59
CA PRO A 10 -6.86 22.09 7.92
C PRO A 10 -6.68 20.91 8.89
N THR A 11 -7.64 19.99 8.90
CA THR A 11 -7.55 18.75 9.66
C THR A 11 -6.79 17.67 8.87
N VAL A 12 -6.00 16.88 9.57
CA VAL A 12 -5.42 15.65 9.05
C VAL A 12 -6.31 14.47 9.47
N ASP A 13 -7.19 14.04 8.57
CA ASP A 13 -8.20 13.00 8.87
C ASP A 13 -7.65 11.57 8.79
N ILE A 14 -6.52 11.37 8.09
CA ILE A 14 -5.84 10.08 7.96
C ILE A 14 -4.97 9.88 9.20
N ASP A 15 -5.15 8.75 9.91
CA ASP A 15 -4.31 8.44 11.07
C ASP A 15 -2.91 7.92 10.63
N PRO A 16 -1.82 8.64 10.95
CA PRO A 16 -0.47 8.22 10.58
C PRO A 16 -0.06 6.88 11.22
N SER A 17 -0.55 6.59 12.43
CA SER A 17 -0.19 5.37 13.15
C SER A 17 -0.83 4.13 12.55
N GLU A 18 -2.08 4.24 12.10
CA GLU A 18 -2.77 3.16 11.37
C GLU A 18 -2.07 2.89 10.02
N LEU A 19 -1.69 3.96 9.31
CA LEU A 19 -1.00 3.83 8.03
C LEU A 19 0.39 3.18 8.18
N SER A 20 1.14 3.56 9.23
CA SER A 20 2.43 2.95 9.55
C SER A 20 2.29 1.47 9.95
N SER A 21 1.28 1.14 10.76
CA SER A 21 0.99 -0.25 11.14
C SER A 21 0.61 -1.11 9.93
N ALA A 22 -0.19 -0.57 9.00
CA ALA A 22 -0.53 -1.26 7.76
C ALA A 22 0.69 -1.49 6.87
N ALA A 23 1.60 -0.51 6.78
CA ALA A 23 2.86 -0.66 6.06
C ALA A 23 3.74 -1.76 6.66
N GLU A 24 3.88 -1.80 7.99
CA GLU A 24 4.64 -2.84 8.70
C GLU A 24 4.05 -4.24 8.50
N SER A 25 2.72 -4.35 8.58
CA SER A 25 2.00 -5.60 8.30
C SER A 25 2.29 -6.08 6.87
N LEU A 26 2.25 -5.19 5.88
CA LEU A 26 2.53 -5.54 4.49
C LEU A 26 3.98 -6.02 4.29
N ARG A 27 4.97 -5.42 4.95
CA ARG A 27 6.36 -5.91 4.94
C ARG A 27 6.47 -7.31 5.53
N THR A 28 5.83 -7.53 6.68
CA THR A 28 5.83 -8.85 7.33
C THR A 28 5.24 -9.92 6.41
N HIS A 29 4.17 -9.61 5.67
CA HIS A 29 3.60 -10.54 4.69
C HIS A 29 4.52 -10.78 3.49
N ALA A 30 5.22 -9.74 3.00
CA ALA A 30 6.21 -9.88 1.94
C ALA A 30 7.35 -10.82 2.34
N ASP A 31 7.90 -10.62 3.55
CA ASP A 31 9.00 -11.44 4.07
C ASP A 31 8.55 -12.90 4.31
N ALA A 32 7.36 -13.10 4.89
CA ALA A 32 6.78 -14.44 5.04
C ALA A 32 6.54 -15.16 3.69
N THR A 33 6.28 -14.39 2.63
CA THR A 33 6.11 -14.91 1.26
C THR A 33 7.45 -15.37 0.68
N THR A 34 8.49 -14.55 0.81
CA THR A 34 9.87 -14.94 0.44
C THR A 34 10.32 -16.20 1.20
N ASP A 35 10.15 -16.23 2.53
CA ASP A 35 10.50 -17.40 3.35
C ASP A 35 9.76 -18.68 2.92
N SER A 36 8.49 -18.53 2.53
CA SER A 36 7.67 -19.65 2.04
C SER A 36 8.16 -20.15 0.68
N ALA A 37 8.51 -19.23 -0.22
CA ALA A 37 9.06 -19.55 -1.52
C ALA A 37 10.43 -20.26 -1.43
N GLU A 38 11.30 -19.81 -0.52
CA GLU A 38 12.58 -20.47 -0.27
C GLU A 38 12.40 -21.88 0.27
N ARG A 39 11.47 -22.09 1.21
CA ARG A 39 11.12 -23.42 1.72
C ARG A 39 10.58 -24.34 0.63
N ILE A 40 9.71 -23.82 -0.23
CA ILE A 40 9.17 -24.55 -1.38
C ILE A 40 10.31 -24.94 -2.34
N SER A 41 11.15 -23.98 -2.72
CA SER A 41 12.32 -24.20 -3.60
C SER A 41 13.28 -25.25 -3.03
N THR A 42 13.60 -25.16 -1.74
CA THR A 42 14.45 -26.15 -1.04
C THR A 42 13.81 -27.54 -1.08
N THR A 43 12.52 -27.64 -0.76
CA THR A 43 11.79 -28.91 -0.76
C THR A 43 11.82 -29.55 -2.16
N TRP A 44 11.55 -28.75 -3.21
CA TRP A 44 11.62 -29.23 -4.59
C TRP A 44 13.02 -29.67 -5.00
N ASN A 45 14.06 -28.91 -4.64
CA ASN A 45 15.44 -29.27 -4.96
C ASN A 45 15.90 -30.57 -4.27
N THR A 46 15.27 -30.98 -3.18
CA THR A 46 15.52 -32.30 -2.54
C THR A 46 14.75 -33.45 -3.18
N LEU A 47 13.71 -33.18 -3.97
CA LEU A 47 12.83 -34.19 -4.55
C LEU A 47 13.58 -35.24 -5.41
N PRO A 48 14.59 -34.90 -6.24
CA PRO A 48 15.36 -35.88 -7.01
C PRO A 48 16.06 -36.96 -6.17
N THR A 49 16.30 -36.72 -4.89
CA THR A 49 16.92 -37.72 -3.99
C THR A 49 15.99 -38.89 -3.67
N SER A 50 14.67 -38.71 -3.83
CA SER A 50 13.64 -39.68 -3.48
C SER A 50 12.66 -39.99 -4.62
N TYR A 51 12.71 -39.23 -5.71
CA TYR A 51 11.86 -39.37 -6.88
C TYR A 51 12.70 -39.40 -8.17
N GLU A 52 13.00 -40.61 -8.64
CA GLU A 52 13.59 -40.84 -9.96
C GLU A 52 12.48 -41.13 -10.97
N ALA A 53 12.21 -40.15 -11.83
CA ALA A 53 11.32 -40.31 -12.97
C ALA A 53 11.84 -39.49 -14.16
N PRO A 54 11.61 -39.92 -15.41
CA PRO A 54 12.08 -39.18 -16.58
C PRO A 54 11.50 -37.76 -16.67
N GLU A 55 10.31 -37.52 -16.10
CA GLU A 55 9.67 -36.21 -16.02
C GLU A 55 10.20 -35.27 -14.92
N ALA A 56 11.07 -35.74 -14.00
CA ALA A 56 11.46 -34.99 -12.82
C ALA A 56 12.16 -33.65 -13.16
N GLY A 57 12.97 -33.63 -14.23
CA GLY A 57 13.62 -32.41 -14.70
C GLY A 57 12.63 -31.37 -15.25
N GLU A 58 11.57 -31.82 -15.94
CA GLU A 58 10.53 -30.92 -16.45
C GLU A 58 9.68 -30.36 -15.30
N LEU A 59 9.30 -31.19 -14.33
CA LEU A 59 8.58 -30.75 -13.14
C LEU A 59 9.35 -29.68 -12.36
N LEU A 60 10.65 -29.88 -12.14
CA LEU A 60 11.51 -28.90 -11.46
C LEU A 60 11.62 -27.59 -12.23
N ALA A 61 11.80 -27.66 -13.55
CA ALA A 61 11.86 -26.46 -14.39
C ALA A 61 10.55 -25.66 -14.29
N ARG A 62 9.40 -26.33 -14.32
CA ARG A 62 8.07 -25.71 -14.20
C ARG A 62 7.81 -25.12 -12.80
N MET A 63 8.34 -25.73 -11.74
CA MET A 63 8.21 -25.21 -10.37
C MET A 63 9.07 -23.97 -10.09
N SER A 64 10.06 -23.66 -10.94
CA SER A 64 10.88 -22.45 -10.81
C SER A 64 10.09 -21.13 -10.96
N VAL A 65 8.85 -21.19 -11.48
CA VAL A 65 7.93 -20.06 -11.61
C VAL A 65 7.43 -19.58 -10.24
N VAL A 66 7.22 -20.49 -9.29
CA VAL A 66 6.68 -20.18 -7.95
C VAL A 66 7.59 -19.23 -7.15
N PRO A 67 8.91 -19.48 -7.01
CA PRO A 67 9.78 -18.55 -6.30
C PRO A 67 9.88 -17.19 -6.98
N ARG A 68 9.91 -17.14 -8.33
CA ARG A 68 9.91 -15.86 -9.07
C ARG A 68 8.64 -15.04 -8.82
N ALA A 69 7.48 -15.68 -8.87
CA ALA A 69 6.20 -15.04 -8.57
C ALA A 69 6.13 -14.49 -7.14
N ALA A 70 6.68 -15.24 -6.19
CA ALA A 70 6.76 -14.82 -4.79
C ALA A 70 7.72 -13.64 -4.58
N ASP A 71 8.87 -13.64 -5.27
CA ASP A 71 9.83 -12.54 -5.24
C ASP A 71 9.23 -11.25 -5.82
N ASP A 72 8.59 -11.34 -6.99
CA ASP A 72 7.90 -10.21 -7.63
C ASP A 72 6.81 -9.62 -6.71
N PHE A 73 6.00 -10.49 -6.09
CA PHE A 73 4.98 -10.05 -5.12
C PHE A 73 5.62 -9.38 -3.91
N ALA A 74 6.66 -9.99 -3.33
CA ALA A 74 7.32 -9.47 -2.14
C ALA A 74 7.96 -8.09 -2.42
N ASP A 75 8.56 -7.90 -3.59
CA ASP A 75 9.16 -6.64 -3.99
C ASP A 75 8.11 -5.53 -4.18
N ILE A 76 6.98 -5.85 -4.83
CA ILE A 76 5.85 -4.92 -4.97
C ILE A 76 5.29 -4.56 -3.59
N ALA A 77 5.06 -5.55 -2.73
CA ALA A 77 4.54 -5.35 -1.39
C ALA A 77 5.47 -4.47 -0.53
N ARG A 78 6.79 -4.70 -0.58
CA ARG A 78 7.79 -3.86 0.09
C ARG A 78 7.79 -2.43 -0.43
N ARG A 79 7.64 -2.25 -1.75
CA ARG A 79 7.56 -0.91 -2.36
C ARG A 79 6.32 -0.14 -1.91
N ILE A 80 5.14 -0.78 -1.91
CA ILE A 80 3.89 -0.17 -1.40
C ILE A 80 4.06 0.19 0.07
N ALA A 81 4.61 -0.72 0.88
CA ALA A 81 4.85 -0.46 2.30
C ALA A 81 5.81 0.72 2.55
N ALA A 82 6.84 0.89 1.72
CA ALA A 82 7.72 2.04 1.80
C ALA A 82 6.99 3.36 1.55
N ILE A 83 6.15 3.42 0.50
CA ILE A 83 5.35 4.61 0.18
C ILE A 83 4.37 4.93 1.33
N MET A 84 3.68 3.92 1.85
CA MET A 84 2.75 4.08 2.98
C MET A 84 3.46 4.59 4.24
N ALA A 85 4.65 4.08 4.55
CA ALA A 85 5.44 4.55 5.69
C ALA A 85 5.90 6.01 5.52
N GLN A 86 6.36 6.39 4.32
CA GLN A 86 6.75 7.77 4.03
C GLN A 86 5.56 8.73 4.16
N LEU A 87 4.39 8.35 3.64
CA LEU A 87 3.17 9.13 3.80
C LEU A 87 2.77 9.26 5.27
N ALA A 88 2.92 8.19 6.06
CA ALA A 88 2.65 8.24 7.50
C ALA A 88 3.56 9.26 8.22
N ASP A 89 4.86 9.24 7.95
CA ASP A 89 5.81 10.18 8.55
C ASP A 89 5.47 11.64 8.21
N GLN A 90 5.12 11.90 6.95
CA GLN A 90 4.73 13.24 6.49
C GLN A 90 3.41 13.71 7.11
N LEU A 91 2.41 12.83 7.23
CA LEU A 91 1.14 13.15 7.88
C LEU A 91 1.30 13.34 9.40
N ALA A 92 2.20 12.60 10.05
CA ALA A 92 2.52 12.81 11.46
C ALA A 92 3.11 14.20 11.71
N LEU A 93 4.02 14.65 10.84
CA LEU A 93 4.56 16.00 10.88
C LEU A 93 3.45 17.06 10.67
N ALA A 94 2.60 16.86 9.68
CA ALA A 94 1.47 17.76 9.41
C ALA A 94 0.50 17.84 10.60
N ARG A 95 0.21 16.71 11.27
CA ARG A 95 -0.66 16.66 12.45
C ARG A 95 -0.05 17.39 13.66
N ALA A 96 1.27 17.31 13.84
CA ALA A 96 1.97 18.09 14.86
C ALA A 96 1.90 19.60 14.59
N GLN A 97 2.08 20.00 13.32
CA GLN A 97 1.91 21.39 12.88
C GLN A 97 0.46 21.87 13.07
N GLU A 98 -0.53 21.04 12.75
CA GLU A 98 -1.95 21.33 12.99
C GLU A 98 -2.19 21.64 14.47
N SER A 99 -1.78 20.74 15.37
CA SER A 99 -2.00 20.91 16.81
C SER A 99 -1.39 22.21 17.33
N THR A 100 -0.19 22.55 16.84
CA THR A 100 0.51 23.78 17.21
C THR A 100 -0.27 25.00 16.70
N LEU A 101 -0.65 25.00 15.43
CA LEU A 101 -1.36 26.10 14.80
C LEU A 101 -2.75 26.33 15.40
N ARG A 102 -3.46 25.26 15.81
CA ARG A 102 -4.73 25.39 16.56
C ARG A 102 -4.53 26.12 17.88
N ALA A 103 -3.50 25.76 18.63
CA ALA A 103 -3.19 26.43 19.91
C ALA A 103 -2.84 27.90 19.70
N GLU A 104 -2.05 28.21 18.67
CA GLU A 104 -1.68 29.58 18.32
C GLU A 104 -2.87 30.42 17.88
N VAL A 105 -3.77 29.88 17.04
CA VAL A 105 -5.00 30.56 16.62
C VAL A 105 -5.90 30.85 17.83
N VAL A 106 -6.04 29.92 18.78
CA VAL A 106 -6.81 30.16 20.01
C VAL A 106 -6.20 31.30 20.83
N SER A 107 -4.90 31.20 21.13
CA SER A 107 -4.16 32.20 21.89
C SER A 107 -4.23 33.59 21.24
N PHE A 108 -4.04 33.66 19.93
CA PHE A 108 -4.13 34.90 19.17
C PHE A 108 -5.54 35.51 19.22
N ARG A 109 -6.59 34.71 19.05
CA ARG A 109 -7.98 35.20 19.12
C ARG A 109 -8.34 35.70 20.51
N ASP A 110 -7.81 35.10 21.57
CA ASP A 110 -8.01 35.56 22.94
C ASP A 110 -7.27 36.89 23.17
N ALA A 111 -6.04 37.04 22.66
CA ALA A 111 -5.29 38.30 22.71
C ALA A 111 -6.01 39.45 21.96
N VAL A 112 -6.56 39.17 20.77
CA VAL A 112 -7.36 40.14 20.01
C VAL A 112 -8.62 40.52 20.78
N ARG A 113 -9.33 39.56 21.39
CA ARG A 113 -10.51 39.82 22.23
C ARG A 113 -10.17 40.69 23.45
N GLY A 114 -9.09 40.37 24.15
CA GLY A 114 -8.61 41.15 25.30
C GLY A 114 -8.26 42.59 24.92
N PHE A 115 -7.57 42.79 23.80
CA PHE A 115 -7.24 44.13 23.30
C PHE A 115 -8.49 44.94 22.92
N ARG A 116 -9.47 44.31 22.26
CA ARG A 116 -10.72 44.98 21.89
C ARG A 116 -11.58 45.36 23.08
N ALA A 117 -11.54 44.57 24.15
CA ALA A 117 -12.20 44.90 25.42
C ALA A 117 -11.55 46.13 26.06
N SER A 118 -10.22 46.13 26.22
CA SER A 118 -9.51 47.26 26.83
C SER A 118 -9.60 48.55 25.99
N SER A 119 -9.62 48.43 24.66
CA SER A 119 -9.84 49.58 23.76
C SER A 119 -11.24 50.18 23.90
N GLY A 120 -12.24 49.32 24.15
CA GLY A 120 -13.61 49.75 24.47
C GLY A 120 -13.67 50.54 25.77
N ASP A 121 -13.02 50.05 26.82
CA ASP A 121 -12.95 50.71 28.14
C ASP A 121 -12.24 52.07 28.08
N MET A 122 -11.25 52.20 27.18
CA MET A 122 -10.54 53.47 26.94
C MET A 122 -11.29 54.44 26.02
N GLY A 123 -12.51 54.12 25.57
CA GLY A 123 -13.30 54.99 24.70
C GLY A 123 -12.78 55.11 23.26
N LEU A 124 -11.84 54.24 22.85
CA LEU A 124 -11.25 54.21 21.51
C LEU A 124 -12.12 53.46 20.48
N GLY A 125 -13.23 52.87 20.94
CA GLY A 125 -14.14 52.08 20.13
C GLY A 125 -13.72 50.61 20.02
N SER A 126 -14.71 49.71 20.08
CA SER A 126 -14.53 48.27 19.92
C SER A 126 -15.17 47.83 18.61
N SER A 127 -14.45 48.00 17.50
CA SER A 127 -14.91 47.56 16.18
C SER A 127 -14.27 46.23 15.80
N ALA A 128 -14.89 45.50 14.88
CA ALA A 128 -14.33 44.26 14.35
C ALA A 128 -13.01 44.48 13.58
N ASP A 129 -12.73 45.71 13.15
CA ASP A 129 -11.49 46.12 12.49
C ASP A 129 -10.49 46.79 13.46
N THR A 130 -10.79 46.82 14.76
CA THR A 130 -9.84 47.27 15.79
C THR A 130 -8.76 46.20 15.99
N TRP A 131 -7.52 46.57 15.69
CA TRP A 131 -6.32 45.74 15.82
C TRP A 131 -5.32 46.37 16.78
N GLY A 132 -4.72 45.55 17.63
CA GLY A 132 -3.57 45.96 18.42
C GLY A 132 -2.28 46.03 17.59
N PRO A 133 -1.22 46.62 18.14
CA PRO A 133 0.09 46.68 17.48
C PRO A 133 0.55 45.29 17.02
N GLY A 134 0.90 45.15 15.73
CA GLY A 134 1.39 43.89 15.15
C GLY A 134 0.33 42.79 14.96
N GLN A 135 -0.87 42.91 15.53
CA GLN A 135 -1.90 41.85 15.46
C GLN A 135 -2.38 41.61 14.03
N PHE A 136 -2.48 42.66 13.22
CA PHE A 136 -2.85 42.52 11.82
C PHE A 136 -1.85 41.66 11.04
N LEU A 137 -0.54 41.91 11.20
CA LEU A 137 0.51 41.14 10.54
C LEU A 137 0.49 39.69 11.01
N ARG A 138 0.37 39.46 12.33
CA ARG A 138 0.28 38.09 12.87
C ARG A 138 -0.95 37.34 12.34
N ASN A 139 -2.09 38.02 12.15
CA ASN A 139 -3.27 37.42 11.53
C ASN A 139 -2.99 36.97 10.08
N GLN A 140 -2.28 37.78 9.29
CA GLN A 140 -1.89 37.41 7.92
C GLN A 140 -0.92 36.24 7.90
N GLU A 141 0.06 36.22 8.81
CA GLU A 141 0.99 35.11 8.98
C GLU A 141 0.25 33.81 9.30
N LEU A 142 -0.65 33.81 10.29
CA LEU A 142 -1.44 32.63 10.66
C LEU A 142 -2.31 32.12 9.50
N ILE A 143 -2.89 33.04 8.71
CA ILE A 143 -3.63 32.66 7.49
C ILE A 143 -2.68 31.98 6.48
N SER A 144 -1.49 32.55 6.27
CA SER A 144 -0.50 31.97 5.36
C SER A 144 0.00 30.60 5.83
N GLU A 145 0.20 30.41 7.15
CA GLU A 145 0.58 29.15 7.78
C GLU A 145 -0.53 28.10 7.59
N CYS A 146 -1.81 28.46 7.76
CA CYS A 146 -2.94 27.58 7.50
C CYS A 146 -2.99 27.12 6.03
N LEU A 147 -2.75 28.03 5.08
CA LEU A 147 -2.70 27.72 3.65
C LEU A 147 -1.50 26.84 3.28
N SER A 148 -0.35 27.10 3.90
CA SER A 148 0.85 26.28 3.72
C SER A 148 0.62 24.85 4.21
N LEU A 149 0.02 24.67 5.39
CA LEU A 149 -0.29 23.35 5.94
C LEU A 149 -1.28 22.58 5.04
N ARG A 150 -2.29 23.27 4.49
CA ARG A 150 -3.24 22.66 3.55
C ARG A 150 -2.53 22.19 2.29
N THR A 151 -1.70 23.06 1.72
CA THR A 151 -0.92 22.76 0.51
C THR A 151 0.02 21.57 0.75
N LEU A 152 0.70 21.54 1.89
CA LEU A 152 1.57 20.43 2.28
C LEU A 152 0.78 19.12 2.36
N ARG A 153 -0.33 19.10 3.12
CA ARG A 153 -1.18 17.91 3.28
C ARG A 153 -1.68 17.39 1.93
N ASP A 154 -2.19 18.26 1.08
CA ASP A 154 -2.76 17.86 -0.21
C ASP A 154 -1.64 17.37 -1.16
N THR A 155 -0.47 18.01 -1.13
CA THR A 155 0.70 17.61 -1.93
C THR A 155 1.20 16.23 -1.55
N VAL A 156 1.37 15.93 -0.26
CA VAL A 156 1.88 14.63 0.19
C VAL A 156 0.92 13.48 -0.15
N ILE A 157 -0.40 13.74 -0.10
CA ILE A 157 -1.42 12.77 -0.51
C ILE A 157 -1.37 12.52 -2.01
N GLU A 158 -1.26 13.57 -2.83
CA GLU A 158 -1.17 13.41 -4.29
C GLU A 158 0.15 12.78 -4.73
N GLU A 159 1.27 13.08 -4.07
CA GLU A 159 2.57 12.45 -4.31
C GLU A 159 2.49 10.94 -4.01
N ALA A 160 1.98 10.56 -2.83
CA ALA A 160 1.79 9.15 -2.50
C ALA A 160 0.83 8.43 -3.46
N ARG A 161 -0.23 9.11 -3.92
CA ARG A 161 -1.12 8.56 -4.96
C ARG A 161 -0.36 8.38 -6.29
N GLY A 162 0.46 9.35 -6.68
CA GLY A 162 1.31 9.30 -7.86
C GLY A 162 2.30 8.14 -7.82
N ASP A 163 2.91 7.89 -6.66
CA ASP A 163 3.86 6.79 -6.45
C ASP A 163 3.19 5.41 -6.46
N LEU A 164 1.94 5.32 -5.99
CA LEU A 164 1.14 4.10 -6.02
C LEU A 164 0.50 3.82 -7.38
N ALA A 165 0.19 4.85 -8.17
CA ALA A 165 -0.43 4.70 -9.49
C ALA A 165 0.30 3.74 -10.45
N PRO A 166 1.64 3.79 -10.64
CA PRO A 166 2.34 2.86 -11.53
C PRO A 166 2.37 1.42 -11.00
N ILE A 167 2.13 1.22 -9.69
CA ILE A 167 2.03 -0.12 -9.11
C ILE A 167 0.66 -0.75 -9.42
N GLY A 168 -0.37 0.09 -9.59
CA GLY A 168 -1.74 -0.33 -9.90
C GLY A 168 -2.13 -0.31 -11.38
N GLN A 169 -1.32 0.29 -12.28
CA GLN A 169 -1.63 0.35 -13.71
C GLN A 169 -1.11 -0.87 -14.48
N PRO A 170 -2.00 -1.62 -15.18
CA PRO A 170 -1.59 -2.67 -16.10
C PRO A 170 -1.19 -2.03 -17.43
N ASP A 171 0.09 -1.75 -17.62
CA ASP A 171 0.56 -1.05 -18.82
C ASP A 171 0.72 -2.02 -20.01
N VAL A 172 -0.40 -2.52 -20.57
CA VAL A 172 -0.55 -2.95 -21.98
C VAL A 172 -2.02 -2.82 -22.41
N VAL A 173 -2.36 -1.79 -23.19
CA VAL A 173 -3.62 -1.72 -23.95
C VAL A 173 -3.43 -2.50 -25.27
N LEU A 174 -4.09 -3.65 -25.43
CA LEU A 174 -4.33 -4.25 -26.74
C LEU A 174 -5.75 -3.90 -27.23
N PRO A 175 -5.94 -3.61 -28.52
CA PRO A 175 -7.24 -3.21 -29.05
C PRO A 175 -8.22 -4.39 -28.95
N VAL A 176 -9.31 -4.15 -28.23
CA VAL A 176 -10.40 -5.09 -28.01
C VAL A 176 -11.10 -5.41 -29.33
N ILE A 177 -10.99 -6.65 -29.79
CA ILE A 177 -12.02 -7.30 -30.60
C ILE A 177 -12.50 -8.49 -29.76
N GLY A 178 -13.76 -8.40 -29.33
CA GLY A 178 -14.21 -8.97 -28.07
C GLY A 178 -14.30 -10.49 -27.98
N VAL A 179 -14.13 -10.99 -26.76
CA VAL A 179 -14.87 -12.10 -26.17
C VAL A 179 -15.03 -11.80 -24.68
N VAL A 180 -16.24 -12.06 -24.17
CA VAL A 180 -16.66 -11.86 -22.78
C VAL A 180 -15.95 -12.85 -21.86
N GLY A 181 -15.38 -12.33 -20.76
CA GLY A 181 -14.97 -13.11 -19.58
C GLY A 181 -13.53 -13.60 -19.60
N ALA A 182 -12.58 -12.76 -19.19
CA ALA A 182 -11.24 -13.19 -18.79
C ALA A 182 -10.73 -12.29 -17.66
N SER A 183 -10.23 -12.95 -16.62
CA SER A 183 -9.57 -12.40 -15.42
C SER A 183 -8.51 -11.35 -15.75
N PRO A 184 -8.18 -10.45 -14.79
CA PRO A 184 -7.13 -9.44 -14.97
C PRO A 184 -5.83 -10.13 -15.40
N SER A 185 -5.18 -9.57 -16.42
CA SER A 185 -3.92 -10.06 -16.99
C SER A 185 -2.87 -10.11 -15.89
N ALA A 186 -2.69 -11.31 -15.38
CA ALA A 186 -1.67 -11.62 -14.41
C ALA A 186 -0.28 -11.47 -15.08
N PRO A 187 0.77 -11.19 -14.30
CA PRO A 187 2.14 -11.01 -14.80
C PRO A 187 2.56 -12.15 -15.74
N ALA A 188 3.59 -11.95 -16.59
CA ALA A 188 3.99 -12.91 -17.62
C ALA A 188 4.15 -14.36 -17.11
N TRP A 189 4.50 -14.53 -15.82
CA TRP A 189 4.59 -15.82 -15.14
C TRP A 189 3.24 -16.51 -14.88
N ALA A 190 2.11 -15.82 -14.92
CA ALA A 190 0.80 -16.37 -14.63
C ALA A 190 0.19 -17.12 -15.83
N ALA A 191 0.45 -16.65 -17.05
CA ALA A 191 0.19 -17.45 -18.25
C ALA A 191 1.09 -18.70 -18.28
N GLU A 192 2.34 -18.58 -17.80
CA GLU A 192 3.23 -19.72 -17.59
C GLU A 192 2.71 -20.65 -16.47
N TYR A 193 2.15 -20.10 -15.38
CA TYR A 193 1.56 -20.86 -14.27
C TYR A 193 0.34 -21.66 -14.72
N ASP A 194 -0.60 -21.04 -15.45
CA ASP A 194 -1.79 -21.73 -15.98
C ASP A 194 -1.38 -22.85 -16.95
N ALA A 195 -0.43 -22.58 -17.85
CA ALA A 195 0.12 -23.59 -18.76
C ALA A 195 0.84 -24.74 -18.03
N VAL A 196 1.50 -24.43 -16.90
CA VAL A 196 2.15 -25.42 -16.03
C VAL A 196 1.12 -26.27 -15.29
N ALA A 197 0.10 -25.64 -14.70
CA ALA A 197 -0.98 -26.31 -13.97
C ALA A 197 -1.77 -27.26 -14.87
N ASP A 198 -2.12 -26.81 -16.07
CA ASP A 198 -2.83 -27.62 -17.07
C ASP A 198 -1.98 -28.81 -17.55
N GLY A 199 -0.69 -28.59 -17.81
CA GLY A 199 0.20 -29.66 -18.29
C GLY A 199 0.54 -30.71 -17.23
N ILE A 200 0.74 -30.32 -15.97
CA ILE A 200 0.95 -31.27 -14.86
C ILE A 200 -0.33 -32.05 -14.57
N GLY A 201 -1.49 -31.38 -14.60
CA GLY A 201 -2.79 -32.03 -14.44
C GLY A 201 -3.03 -33.12 -15.47
N PHE A 202 -2.77 -32.84 -16.75
CA PHE A 202 -2.90 -33.83 -17.82
C PHE A 202 -1.90 -34.99 -17.70
N ALA A 203 -0.63 -34.73 -17.38
CA ALA A 203 0.38 -35.77 -17.23
C ALA A 203 0.06 -36.74 -16.08
N ILE A 204 -0.46 -36.22 -14.96
CA ILE A 204 -0.91 -37.04 -13.82
C ILE A 204 -2.14 -37.87 -14.21
N LEU A 205 -3.12 -37.26 -14.89
CA LEU A 205 -4.33 -37.96 -15.35
C LEU A 205 -4.02 -39.04 -16.39
N GLU A 206 -3.12 -38.79 -17.33
CA GLU A 206 -2.70 -39.75 -18.34
C GLU A 206 -2.00 -40.95 -17.69
N ARG A 207 -1.14 -40.72 -16.71
CA ARG A 207 -0.42 -41.78 -15.97
C ARG A 207 -1.35 -42.61 -15.07
N LEU A 208 -2.33 -41.97 -14.43
CA LEU A 208 -3.39 -42.66 -13.67
C LEU A 208 -4.31 -43.49 -14.60
N SER A 209 -4.60 -42.99 -15.80
CA SER A 209 -5.41 -43.70 -16.80
C SER A 209 -4.68 -44.86 -17.50
N GLY A 210 -3.36 -44.74 -17.70
CA GLY A 210 -2.49 -45.77 -18.25
C GLY A 210 -2.09 -46.86 -17.25
N GLY A 211 -2.00 -46.50 -15.96
CA GLY A 211 -1.64 -47.42 -14.86
C GLY A 211 -2.68 -48.50 -14.56
N ASN A 212 -3.91 -48.37 -15.06
CA ASN A 212 -5.01 -49.30 -14.76
C ASN A 212 -5.04 -50.57 -15.64
N ARG A 213 -4.09 -50.76 -16.56
CA ARG A 213 -4.02 -51.94 -17.44
C ARG A 213 -2.92 -52.96 -17.11
N ARG A 214 -2.11 -52.74 -16.06
CA ARG A 214 -1.05 -53.70 -15.66
C ARG A 214 -1.12 -54.07 -14.18
N ARG A 215 -2.23 -54.66 -13.72
CA ARG A 215 -2.20 -55.48 -12.49
C ARG A 215 -3.21 -56.63 -12.50
N ARG A 216 -2.64 -57.84 -12.62
CA ARG A 216 -3.12 -59.21 -12.25
C ARG A 216 -3.97 -59.98 -13.28
N PRO A 217 -3.72 -61.31 -13.38
CA PRO A 217 -4.24 -62.29 -12.42
C PRO A 217 -3.10 -62.96 -11.63
N ARG A 218 -3.14 -63.03 -10.29
CA ARG A 218 -3.94 -63.88 -9.40
C ARG A 218 -3.28 -65.26 -9.20
N SER A 219 -2.65 -65.40 -8.04
CA SER A 219 -1.98 -66.59 -7.51
C SER A 219 -2.93 -67.77 -7.23
N ALA A 220 -2.46 -69.00 -7.49
CA ALA A 220 -2.80 -70.29 -6.83
C ALA A 220 -1.78 -71.32 -7.37
N CYS A 221 -1.11 -72.22 -6.64
CA CYS A 221 -1.27 -72.83 -5.33
C CYS A 221 0.13 -73.04 -4.67
N GLY A 222 0.18 -73.14 -3.34
CA GLY A 222 1.25 -73.86 -2.63
C GLY A 222 0.65 -75.06 -1.88
N PRO A 223 1.31 -75.59 -0.84
CA PRO A 223 2.72 -76.01 -0.76
C PRO A 223 3.00 -77.34 -1.48
#